data_AF-A0A919ZVY5-F1
#
_entry.id   AF-A0A919ZVY5-F1
#
_cell.length_a   1.000
_cell.length_b   1.000
_cell.length_c   1.000
_cell.angle_alpha   90.00
_cell.angle_beta   90.00
_cell.angle_gamma   90.00
#
_symmetry.space_group_name_H-M   'P 1'
#
loop_
_entity.id
_entity.type
_entity.pdbx_description
1 polymer ?
#
loop_
_entity_poly.entity_id
_entity_poly.type
_entity_poly.pdbx_seq_one_letter_code
_entity_poly.pdbx_strand_id
1 'polypeptide(L)'
;MREIFSKRFLNKLGQAGFCVDIPEKYGGQGPDAEMVLNIPLVLRENYGSVAVGMSVHSDIVAHYILNRGSENQKFKFTCQKWKQEN
;
A
#
# COMPACT_ATOMS: atom_id res chain seq x y z
N MET A 1 -17.64 -1.47 4.16
CA MET A 1 -16.26 -1.09 3.79
C MET A 1 -16.19 -0.05 2.67
N ARG A 2 -16.94 -0.20 1.55
CA ARG A 2 -16.98 0.80 0.46
C ARG A 2 -17.54 2.18 0.85
N GLU A 3 -18.31 2.26 1.93
CA GLU A 3 -18.86 3.53 2.43
C GLU A 3 -17.90 4.34 3.29
N ILE A 4 -16.85 3.72 3.84
CA ILE A 4 -15.84 4.39 4.69
C ILE A 4 -14.58 4.69 3.88
N PHE A 5 -14.13 3.72 3.08
CA PHE A 5 -13.00 3.89 2.16
C PHE A 5 -13.47 3.74 0.72
N SER A 6 -13.58 4.87 0.01
CA SER A 6 -13.91 4.86 -1.41
C SER A 6 -12.78 4.23 -2.23
N LYS A 7 -13.12 3.58 -3.35
CA LYS A 7 -12.11 3.06 -4.28
C LYS A 7 -11.16 4.17 -4.75
N ARG A 8 -11.69 5.35 -5.04
CA ARG A 8 -10.91 6.52 -5.47
C ARG A 8 -9.87 6.92 -4.42
N PHE A 9 -10.24 6.88 -3.14
CA PHE A 9 -9.31 7.17 -2.04
C PHE A 9 -8.17 6.16 -1.98
N LEU A 10 -8.48 4.86 -2.06
CA LEU A 10 -7.47 3.80 -2.06
C LEU A 10 -6.54 3.85 -3.28
N ASN A 11 -7.07 4.17 -4.47
CA ASN A 11 -6.26 4.35 -5.68
C ASN A 11 -5.28 5.53 -5.52
N LYS A 12 -5.73 6.65 -4.94
CA LYS A 12 -4.83 7.79 -4.64
C LYS A 12 -3.72 7.42 -3.66
N LEU A 13 -4.04 6.66 -2.60
CA LEU A 13 -3.03 6.16 -1.66
C LEU A 13 -2.03 5.22 -2.36
N GLY A 14 -2.50 4.35 -3.24
CA GLY A 14 -1.64 3.47 -4.05
C GLY A 14 -0.71 4.23 -4.99
N GLN A 15 -1.22 5.28 -5.65
CA GLN A 15 -0.42 6.18 -6.50
C GLN A 15 0.62 6.96 -5.70
N ALA A 16 0.29 7.37 -4.48
CA ALA A 16 1.22 8.04 -3.57
C ALA A 16 2.35 7.13 -3.05
N GLY A 17 2.26 5.81 -3.29
CA GLY A 17 3.36 4.89 -3.06
C GLY A 17 3.41 4.26 -1.67
N PHE A 18 2.26 3.96 -1.08
CA PHE A 18 2.21 3.50 0.31
C PHE A 18 2.78 2.09 0.58
N CYS A 19 3.17 1.29 -0.43
CA CYS A 19 3.92 0.02 -0.27
C CYS A 19 5.40 0.19 -0.59
N VAL A 20 6.14 0.78 0.34
CA VAL A 20 7.49 1.28 0.15
C VAL A 20 8.51 0.13 -0.01
N ASP A 21 8.37 -0.92 0.77
CA ASP A 21 9.30 -2.06 0.80
C ASP A 21 8.99 -3.17 -0.22
N ILE A 22 8.06 -2.92 -1.14
CA ILE A 22 7.74 -3.84 -2.24
C ILE A 22 8.60 -3.47 -3.47
N PRO A 23 9.15 -4.46 -4.20
CA PRO A 23 9.91 -4.18 -5.42
C PRO A 23 9.10 -3.40 -6.46
N GLU A 24 9.76 -2.50 -7.20
CA GLU A 24 9.13 -1.70 -8.28
C GLU A 24 8.41 -2.55 -9.33
N LYS A 25 8.93 -3.76 -9.61
CA LYS A 25 8.28 -4.76 -10.49
C LYS A 25 6.82 -5.01 -10.11
N TYR A 26 6.49 -4.97 -8.82
CA TYR A 26 5.16 -5.19 -8.28
C TYR A 26 4.49 -3.88 -7.82
N GLY A 27 4.95 -2.74 -8.37
CA GLY A 27 4.35 -1.43 -8.14
C GLY A 27 4.67 -0.78 -6.79
N GLY A 28 5.64 -1.29 -6.03
CA GLY A 28 6.19 -0.56 -4.87
C GLY A 28 7.14 0.57 -5.29
N GLN A 29 7.78 1.22 -4.31
CA GLN A 29 8.69 2.35 -4.53
C GLN A 29 10.15 2.03 -4.22
N GLY A 30 10.44 0.87 -3.63
CA GLY A 30 11.76 0.53 -3.13
C GLY A 30 12.07 1.20 -1.78
N PRO A 31 12.97 0.60 -0.98
CA PRO A 31 13.24 1.08 0.37
C PRO A 31 14.00 2.42 0.31
N ASP A 32 13.34 3.49 0.75
CA ASP A 32 13.94 4.78 1.08
C ASP A 32 13.60 5.11 2.54
N ALA A 33 14.58 5.58 3.31
CA ALA A 33 14.45 5.80 4.74
C ALA A 33 13.34 6.82 5.09
N GLU A 34 13.11 7.81 4.23
CA GLU A 34 12.03 8.78 4.41
C GLU A 34 10.64 8.17 4.19
N MET A 35 10.54 7.17 3.30
CA MET A 35 9.26 6.56 2.96
C MET A 35 8.70 5.67 4.07
N VAL A 36 9.56 5.14 4.95
CA VAL A 36 9.16 4.38 6.15
C VAL A 36 8.37 5.26 7.14
N LEU A 37 8.48 6.59 7.06
CA LEU A 37 7.77 7.52 7.94
C LEU A 37 6.34 7.81 7.49
N ASN A 38 5.86 7.25 6.38
CA ASN A 38 4.54 7.55 5.82
C ASN A 38 3.38 7.27 6.81
N ILE A 39 3.40 6.15 7.54
CA ILE A 39 2.37 5.78 8.52
C ILE A 39 2.41 6.69 9.75
N PRO A 40 3.58 6.94 10.39
CA PRO A 40 3.70 7.94 11.46
C PRO A 40 3.20 9.34 11.08
N LEU A 41 3.47 9.80 9.85
CA LEU A 41 2.99 11.09 9.36
C LEU A 41 1.46 11.13 9.25
N VAL A 42 0.85 10.11 8.65
CA VAL A 42 -0.62 10.00 8.55
C VAL A 42 -1.27 9.92 9.94
N LEU A 43 -0.62 9.25 10.88
CA LEU A 43 -1.11 9.14 12.26
C LEU A 43 -1.05 10.50 13.00
N ARG A 44 0.00 11.30 12.78
CA ARG A 44 0.13 12.65 13.37
C ARG A 44 -0.96 13.60 12.90
N GLU A 45 -1.45 13.43 11.67
CA GLU A 45 -2.57 14.20 11.10
C GLU A 45 -3.96 13.69 11.56
N ASN A 46 -4.01 12.85 12.59
CA ASN A 46 -5.23 12.31 13.20
C ASN A 46 -6.06 11.41 12.26
N TYR A 47 -5.43 10.84 11.22
CA TYR A 47 -6.04 9.84 10.33
C TYR A 47 -5.72 8.40 10.77
N GLY A 48 -5.95 8.10 12.06
CA GLY A 48 -5.55 6.82 12.66
C GLY A 48 -6.13 5.58 11.96
N SER A 49 -7.39 5.64 11.49
CA SER A 49 -8.01 4.54 10.75
C SER A 49 -7.35 4.28 9.39
N VAL A 50 -6.86 5.34 8.73
CA VAL A 50 -6.09 5.24 7.48
C VAL A 50 -4.71 4.66 7.78
N ALA A 51 -4.03 5.18 8.81
CA ALA A 51 -2.71 4.72 9.22
C ALA A 51 -2.68 3.23 9.54
N VAL A 52 -3.68 2.72 10.28
CA VAL A 52 -3.82 1.29 10.58
C VAL A 52 -4.12 0.48 9.32
N GLY A 53 -4.97 0.97 8.42
CA GLY A 53 -5.22 0.30 7.14
C GLY A 53 -3.97 0.21 6.27
N MET A 54 -3.16 1.27 6.28
CA MET A 54 -1.90 1.34 5.56
C MET A 54 -0.87 0.35 6.13
N SER A 55 -0.66 0.34 7.44
CA SER A 55 0.32 -0.57 8.07
C SER A 55 -0.03 -2.04 7.84
N VAL A 56 -1.30 -2.43 7.98
CA VAL A 56 -1.71 -3.81 7.74
C VAL A 56 -1.50 -4.22 6.28
N HIS A 57 -1.77 -3.35 5.32
CA HIS A 57 -1.56 -3.71 3.92
C HIS A 57 -0.07 -3.74 3.56
N SER A 58 0.69 -2.71 3.92
CA SER A 58 2.09 -2.56 3.53
C SER A 58 3.02 -3.49 4.28
N ASP A 59 2.91 -3.53 5.61
CA ASP A 59 3.90 -4.22 6.47
C ASP A 59 3.57 -5.70 6.65
N ILE A 60 2.34 -6.11 6.36
CA ILE A 60 1.86 -7.48 6.58
C ILE A 60 1.42 -8.12 5.26
N VAL A 61 0.27 -7.69 4.73
CA VAL A 61 -0.40 -8.39 3.61
C VAL A 61 0.47 -8.43 2.35
N ALA A 62 1.08 -7.31 1.97
CA ALA A 62 1.90 -7.22 0.77
C ALA A 62 3.13 -8.14 0.85
N HIS A 63 3.76 -8.26 2.02
CA HIS A 63 4.89 -9.17 2.23
C HIS A 63 4.48 -10.66 2.20
N TYR A 64 3.31 -11.01 2.74
CA TYR A 64 2.81 -12.40 2.60
C TYR A 64 2.57 -12.76 1.14
N ILE A 65 1.97 -11.85 0.38
CA ILE A 65 1.72 -12.06 -1.06
C ILE A 65 3.05 -12.12 -1.82
N LEU A 66 4.00 -11.23 -1.52
CA LEU A 66 5.30 -11.21 -2.17
C LEU A 66 6.06 -12.54 -1.97
N ASN A 67 6.02 -13.07 -0.75
CA ASN A 67 6.78 -14.27 -0.38
C ASN A 67 6.07 -15.59 -0.71
N ARG A 68 4.74 -15.64 -0.70
CA ARG A 68 3.97 -16.89 -0.82
C ARG A 68 3.00 -16.92 -1.99
N GLY A 69 2.72 -15.78 -2.62
CA GLY A 69 1.80 -15.68 -3.76
C GLY A 69 2.42 -16.18 -5.07
N SER A 70 1.58 -16.65 -5.99
CA SER A 70 1.97 -16.86 -7.38
C SER A 70 2.30 -15.53 -8.06
N GLU A 71 3.03 -15.55 -9.18
CA GLU A 71 3.35 -14.30 -9.90
C GLU A 71 2.09 -13.49 -10.24
N ASN A 72 1.01 -14.13 -10.70
CA ASN A 72 -0.26 -13.43 -10.95
C ASN A 72 -0.87 -12.81 -9.68
N GLN A 73 -0.73 -13.46 -8.52
CA GLN A 73 -1.22 -12.90 -7.26
C GLN A 73 -0.38 -11.70 -6.82
N LYS A 74 0.95 -11.75 -7.01
CA LYS A 74 1.83 -10.61 -6.74
C LYS A 74 1.43 -9.41 -7.58
N PHE A 75 1.24 -9.57 -8.89
CA PHE A 75 0.78 -8.47 -9.75
C PHE A 75 -0.61 -7.94 -9.39
N LYS A 76 -1.52 -8.80 -8.93
CA LYS A 76 -2.92 -8.44 -8.67
C LYS A 76 -3.20 -7.85 -7.28
N PHE A 77 -2.43 -8.22 -6.26
CA PHE A 77 -2.78 -7.90 -4.87
C PHE A 77 -1.77 -7.01 -4.15
N THR A 78 -0.63 -6.71 -4.78
CA THR A 78 0.31 -5.69 -4.30
C THR A 78 -0.09 -4.28 -4.77
N CYS A 79 0.72 -3.27 -4.46
CA CYS A 79 0.48 -1.87 -4.79
C CYS A 79 0.20 -1.59 -6.28
N GLN A 80 0.60 -2.48 -7.18
CA GLN A 80 0.34 -2.35 -8.62
C GLN A 80 -1.15 -2.27 -8.98
N LYS A 81 -2.02 -3.01 -8.29
CA LYS A 81 -3.46 -2.94 -8.55
C LYS A 81 -4.03 -1.55 -8.34
N TRP A 82 -3.56 -0.86 -7.30
CA TRP A 82 -4.05 0.46 -6.91
C TRP A 82 -3.48 1.58 -7.80
N LYS A 83 -2.42 1.29 -8.56
CA LYS A 83 -1.85 2.21 -9.56
C LYS A 83 -2.51 2.09 -10.95
N GLN A 84 -3.13 0.95 -11.28
CA GLN A 84 -3.57 0.64 -12.65
C GLN A 84 -5.03 1.00 -12.97
N GLU A 85 -5.87 1.30 -11.98
CA GLU A 85 -7.27 1.66 -12.22
C GLU A 85 -7.43 3.19 -12.31
N ASN A 86 -7.39 3.72 -13.54
CA ASN A 86 -7.99 5.01 -13.93
C ASN A 86 -9.48 4.82 -14.24
#